data_AF-A0A917NNE2-F1
#
_entry.id   AF-A0A917NNE2-F1
#
_cell.length_a   1.000
_cell.length_b   1.000
_cell.length_c   1.000
_cell.angle_alpha   90.00
_cell.angle_beta   90.00
_cell.angle_gamma   90.00
#
_symmetry.space_group_name_H-M   'P 1'
#
loop_
_entity.id
_entity.type
_entity.pdbx_description
1 polymer ?
#
loop_
_entity_poly.entity_id
_entity_poly.type
_entity_poly.pdbx_seq_one_letter_code
_entity_poly.pdbx_strand_id
1 'polypeptide(L)'
;MYVILDDAPAVYYHVMDSKDADGCLEVFAETKDRRLIRRTLIELGRTYQVAPLNPRKKKHCGRVCKVRAFDEDFMPRFAVVQFMDNGRIGKVDLEDLADAAK
;
A
#
# COMPACT_ATOMS: atom_id res chain seq x y z
N MET A 1 2.83 10.84 11.63
CA MET A 1 3.63 11.89 10.97
C MET A 1 3.16 11.97 9.52
N TYR A 2 2.78 13.14 9.01
CA TYR A 2 2.22 13.28 7.66
C TYR A 2 3.35 13.26 6.62
N VAL A 3 3.22 12.46 5.55
CA VAL A 3 4.08 12.57 4.36
C VAL A 3 3.33 13.41 3.33
N ILE A 4 3.88 14.57 2.98
CA ILE A 4 3.31 15.48 1.98
C ILE A 4 3.89 15.09 0.63
N LEU A 5 3.04 14.70 -0.33
CA LEU A 5 3.43 14.55 -1.74
C LEU A 5 2.94 15.79 -2.49
N ASP A 6 3.89 16.65 -2.90
CA ASP A 6 3.61 17.82 -3.74
C ASP A 6 3.16 17.39 -5.15
N ASP A 7 2.10 18.04 -5.63
CA ASP A 7 1.57 18.05 -7.01
C ASP A 7 0.50 17.00 -7.42
N ALA A 8 -0.22 16.42 -6.46
CA ALA A 8 -1.56 15.84 -6.62
C ALA A 8 -2.45 16.46 -5.51
N PRO A 9 -3.81 16.40 -5.52
CA PRO A 9 -4.57 16.80 -4.33
C PRO A 9 -3.94 16.09 -3.14
N ALA A 10 -3.39 16.84 -2.18
CA ALA A 10 -2.45 16.26 -1.22
C ALA A 10 -3.16 15.11 -0.48
N VAL A 11 -2.77 13.90 -0.85
CA VAL A 11 -3.26 12.67 -0.24
C VAL A 11 -2.28 12.33 0.87
N TYR A 12 -2.83 12.22 2.06
CA TYR A 12 -2.15 11.70 3.24
C TYR A 12 -2.50 10.24 3.42
N TYR A 13 -1.55 9.49 3.95
CA TYR A 13 -1.76 8.09 4.23
C TYR A 13 -1.51 7.82 5.71
N HIS A 14 -2.45 7.10 6.29
CA HIS A 14 -2.41 6.64 7.67
C HIS A 14 -2.36 5.12 7.63
N VAL A 15 -1.22 4.56 8.03
CA VAL A 15 -1.10 3.13 8.31
C VAL A 15 -1.41 2.94 9.78
N MET A 16 -2.50 2.23 10.08
CA MET A 16 -2.79 1.77 11.43
C MET A 16 -2.34 0.33 11.52
N ASP A 17 -1.36 0.08 12.39
CA ASP A 17 -0.97 -1.27 12.78
C ASP A 17 -2.10 -1.84 13.64
N SER A 18 -2.93 -2.70 13.05
CA SER A 18 -3.70 -3.65 13.84
C SER A 18 -2.71 -4.77 14.19
N LYS A 19 -2.14 -4.73 15.40
CA LYS A 19 -1.39 -5.84 15.97
C LYS A 19 -2.32 -7.01 16.28
N ASP A 20 -2.96 -7.53 15.26
CA ASP A 20 -3.50 -8.86 15.29
C ASP A 20 -2.33 -9.81 15.03
N ALA A 21 -2.28 -10.92 15.76
CA ALA A 21 -1.21 -11.93 15.67
C ALA A 21 -1.04 -12.53 14.26
N ASP A 22 -1.90 -12.15 13.31
CA ASP A 22 -2.05 -12.70 11.97
C ASP A 22 -1.27 -11.93 10.87
N GLY A 23 -0.64 -10.79 11.19
CA GLY A 23 0.16 -10.04 10.22
C GLY A 23 -0.69 -9.31 9.18
N CYS A 24 -1.59 -8.45 9.65
CA CYS A 24 -2.46 -7.61 8.84
C CYS A 24 -2.15 -6.13 9.10
N LEU A 25 -2.20 -5.30 8.06
CA LEU A 25 -2.06 -3.85 8.17
C LEU A 25 -3.24 -3.15 7.52
N GLU A 26 -3.83 -2.21 8.23
CA GLU A 26 -4.90 -1.40 7.69
C GLU A 26 -4.37 -0.05 7.22
N VAL A 27 -4.61 0.26 5.96
CA VAL A 27 -4.09 1.46 5.29
C VAL A 27 -5.24 2.34 4.85
N PHE A 28 -5.21 3.59 5.32
CA PHE A 28 -6.17 4.63 4.98
C PHE A 28 -5.47 5.69 4.13
N ALA A 29 -6.06 6.04 3.00
CA ALA A 29 -5.69 7.19 2.19
C ALA A 29 -6.74 8.27 2.40
N GLU A 30 -6.33 9.45 2.85
CA GLU A 30 -7.20 10.59 3.14
C GLU A 30 -6.72 11.84 2.39
N THR A 31 -7.64 12.75 2.08
CA THR A 31 -7.26 14.10 1.59
C THR A 31 -6.82 15.01 2.73
N LYS A 32 -6.25 16.17 2.40
CA LYS A 32 -6.04 17.30 3.33
C LYS A 32 -7.26 17.63 4.20
N ASP A 33 -8.45 17.49 3.65
CA ASP A 33 -9.71 17.81 4.34
C ASP A 33 -10.23 16.64 5.20
N ARG A 34 -9.37 15.64 5.51
CA ARG A 34 -9.71 14.40 6.23
C ARG A 34 -10.81 13.57 5.58
N ARG A 35 -11.03 13.76 4.27
CA ARG A 35 -11.95 12.91 3.52
C ARG A 35 -11.23 11.61 3.17
N LEU A 36 -11.75 10.49 3.67
CA LEU A 36 -11.29 9.14 3.31
C LEU A 36 -11.49 8.90 1.80
N ILE A 37 -10.39 8.56 1.12
CA ILE A 37 -10.32 8.22 -0.30
C ILE A 37 -10.33 6.69 -0.45
N ARG A 38 -9.49 5.99 0.32
CA ARG A 38 -9.34 4.53 0.24
C ARG A 38 -9.04 3.95 1.62
N ARG A 39 -9.61 2.79 1.90
CA ARG A 39 -9.28 1.93 3.05
C ARG A 39 -8.96 0.54 2.49
N THR A 40 -7.80 -0.01 2.84
CA THR A 40 -7.35 -1.33 2.38
C THR A 40 -6.82 -2.12 3.57
N LEU A 41 -7.30 -3.36 3.75
CA LEU A 41 -6.71 -4.32 4.68
C LEU A 41 -5.71 -5.19 3.93
N ILE A 42 -4.43 -5.07 4.31
CA ILE A 42 -3.32 -5.75 3.65
C ILE A 42 -2.88 -6.92 4.53
N GLU A 43 -3.00 -8.13 4.01
CA GLU A 43 -2.67 -9.38 4.70
C GLU A 43 -1.41 -10.00 4.10
N LEU A 44 -0.55 -10.56 4.94
CA LEU A 44 0.57 -11.37 4.48
C LEU A 44 0.06 -12.57 3.67
N GLY A 45 0.73 -12.87 2.56
CA GLY A 45 0.39 -14.01 1.71
C GLY A 45 -0.77 -13.78 0.72
N ARG A 46 -1.50 -12.66 0.82
CA ARG A 46 -2.54 -12.29 -0.16
C ARG A 46 -2.00 -11.51 -1.36
N THR A 47 -2.79 -11.54 -2.43
CA THR A 47 -2.50 -10.85 -3.69
C THR A 47 -3.26 -9.53 -3.80
N TYR A 48 -2.54 -8.50 -4.24
CA TYR A 48 -3.03 -7.14 -4.40
C TYR A 48 -2.61 -6.60 -5.76
N GLN A 49 -3.30 -5.57 -6.23
CA GLN A 49 -2.91 -4.79 -7.38
C GLN A 49 -2.20 -3.51 -6.94
N VAL A 50 -1.10 -3.17 -7.61
CA VAL A 50 -0.40 -1.90 -7.43
C VAL A 50 -1.19 -0.82 -8.16
N ALA A 51 -1.97 -0.04 -7.40
CA ALA A 51 -2.84 1.04 -7.86
C ALA A 51 -2.53 2.35 -7.08
N PRO A 52 -1.40 3.00 -7.38
CA PRO A 52 -1.01 4.26 -6.74
C PRO A 52 -2.02 5.37 -7.02
N LEU A 53 -2.35 6.17 -6.00
CA LEU A 53 -3.18 7.36 -6.20
C LEU A 53 -2.39 8.52 -6.83
N ASN A 54 -1.06 8.53 -6.65
CA ASN A 54 -0.19 9.49 -7.32
C ASN A 54 0.06 9.05 -8.79
N PRO A 55 -0.43 9.80 -9.79
CA PRO A 55 -0.29 9.43 -11.20
C PRO A 55 1.16 9.44 -11.70
N ARG A 56 2.11 10.02 -10.93
CA ARG A 56 3.55 9.98 -11.24
C ARG A 56 4.17 8.62 -10.96
N LYS A 57 3.59 7.80 -10.08
CA LYS A 57 4.12 6.46 -9.70
C LYS A 57 3.73 5.40 -10.74
N LYS A 58 4.27 5.48 -11.96
CA LYS A 58 3.85 4.61 -13.08
C LYS A 58 4.58 3.26 -13.16
N LYS A 59 5.76 3.14 -12.57
CA LYS A 59 6.70 2.02 -12.80
C LYS A 59 6.09 0.63 -12.60
N HIS A 60 5.25 0.47 -11.59
CA HIS A 60 4.64 -0.81 -11.22
C HIS A 60 3.11 -0.79 -11.26
N CYS A 61 2.53 0.35 -11.68
CA CYS A 61 1.08 0.54 -11.74
C CYS A 61 0.42 -0.54 -12.59
N GLY A 62 -0.68 -1.10 -12.09
CA GLY A 62 -1.47 -2.15 -12.70
C GLY A 62 -0.97 -3.58 -12.46
N ARG A 63 0.24 -3.77 -11.94
CA ARG A 63 0.80 -5.11 -11.69
C ARG A 63 0.15 -5.77 -10.47
N VAL A 64 -0.03 -7.09 -10.54
CA VAL A 64 -0.48 -7.90 -9.41
C VAL A 64 0.73 -8.44 -8.66
N CYS A 65 0.69 -8.37 -7.33
CA CYS A 65 1.75 -8.84 -6.47
C CYS A 65 1.20 -9.55 -5.22
N LYS A 66 1.97 -10.50 -4.68
CA LYS A 66 1.70 -11.19 -3.42
C LYS A 66 2.53 -10.56 -2.31
N VAL A 67 1.91 -10.14 -1.22
CA VAL A 67 2.62 -9.61 -0.05
C VAL A 67 3.34 -10.74 0.66
N ARG A 68 4.62 -10.56 0.95
CA ARG A 68 5.47 -11.55 1.63
C ARG A 68 5.90 -11.12 3.02
N ALA A 69 6.19 -9.84 3.18
CA ALA A 69 6.58 -9.25 4.46
C ALA A 69 6.24 -7.77 4.46
N PHE A 70 6.12 -7.21 5.65
CA PHE A 70 6.11 -5.77 5.85
C PHE A 70 7.50 -5.30 6.24
N ASP A 71 7.74 -4.01 6.05
CA ASP A 71 8.90 -3.35 6.63
C ASP A 71 8.94 -3.57 8.17
N GLU A 72 10.14 -3.73 8.72
CA GLU A 72 10.33 -4.06 10.15
C GLU A 72 10.26 -2.82 11.06
N ASP A 73 10.08 -1.64 10.47
CA ASP A 73 9.89 -0.39 11.20
C ASP A 73 8.62 -0.42 12.07
N PHE A 74 8.65 0.32 13.18
CA PHE A 74 7.49 0.48 14.08
C PHE A 74 6.22 0.98 13.35
N MET A 75 6.40 1.72 12.25
CA MET A 75 5.34 2.10 11.32
C MET A 75 5.78 1.69 9.91
N PRO A 76 5.39 0.50 9.44
CA PRO A 76 5.81 0.01 8.14
C PRO A 76 5.32 0.93 7.02
N ARG A 77 6.22 1.29 6.10
CA ARG A 77 5.89 2.16 4.95
C ARG A 77 5.69 1.40 3.65
N PHE A 78 6.43 0.31 3.49
CA PHE A 78 6.40 -0.52 2.29
C PHE A 78 6.19 -1.99 2.65
N ALA A 79 5.65 -2.74 1.69
CA ALA A 79 5.62 -4.19 1.70
C ALA A 79 6.71 -4.75 0.79
N VAL A 80 7.31 -5.86 1.22
CA VAL A 80 8.06 -6.75 0.33
C VAL A 80 7.05 -7.63 -0.38
N VAL A 81 7.04 -7.57 -1.71
CA VAL A 81 6.07 -8.27 -2.55
C VAL A 81 6.76 -9.12 -3.61
N GLN A 82 6.08 -10.18 -4.05
CA GLN A 82 6.44 -10.95 -5.23
C GLN A 82 5.49 -10.58 -6.37
N PHE A 83 6.01 -10.10 -7.49
CA PHE A 83 5.17 -9.79 -8.65
C PHE A 83 4.77 -11.06 -9.40
N MET A 84 3.48 -11.18 -9.74
CA MET A 84 2.91 -12.41 -10.30
C MET A 84 3.23 -12.59 -11.80
N ASP A 85 3.60 -11.52 -12.49
CA ASP A 85 3.94 -11.52 -13.93
C ASP A 85 5.31 -12.14 -14.24
N ASN A 86 6.30 -11.93 -13.36
CA ASN A 86 7.68 -12.39 -13.58
C ASN A 86 8.32 -13.09 -12.37
N GLY A 87 7.56 -13.26 -11.28
CA GLY A 87 8.02 -13.92 -10.06
C GLY A 87 9.07 -13.15 -9.26
N ARG A 88 9.48 -11.95 -9.69
CA ARG A 88 10.53 -11.16 -9.04
C ARG A 88 10.04 -10.56 -7.73
N ILE A 89 10.96 -10.42 -6.79
CA ILE A 89 10.71 -9.75 -5.50
C ILE A 89 11.02 -8.27 -5.65
N GLY A 90 10.18 -7.42 -5.06
CA GLY A 90 10.40 -5.98 -4.99
C GLY A 90 9.74 -5.37 -3.76
N LYS A 91 9.86 -4.05 -3.64
CA LYS A 91 9.20 -3.26 -2.60
C LYS A 91 8.13 -2.39 -3.24
N VAL A 92 6.98 -2.28 -2.59
CA VAL A 92 5.86 -1.42 -3.00
C VAL A 92 5.36 -0.69 -1.77
N ASP A 93 5.03 0.60 -1.91
CA ASP A 93 4.46 1.37 -0.81
C ASP A 93 3.08 0.80 -0.46
N LEU A 94 2.82 0.64 0.85
CA LEU A 94 1.56 0.06 1.32
C LEU A 94 0.34 0.83 0.82
N GLU A 95 0.50 2.15 0.75
CA GLU A 95 -0.51 3.06 0.22
C GLU A 95 -0.89 2.82 -1.22
N ASP A 96 -0.03 2.18 -2.03
CA ASP A 96 -0.30 1.92 -3.44
C ASP A 96 -1.06 0.61 -3.65
N LEU A 97 -1.20 -0.23 -2.62
CA LEU A 97 -1.87 -1.51 -2.74
C LEU A 97 -3.40 -1.34 -2.66
N ALA A 98 -4.08 -1.97 -3.60
CA ALA A 98 -5.52 -2.12 -3.63
C ALA A 98 -5.88 -3.59 -3.77
N ASP A 99 -7.06 -3.98 -3.30
CA ASP A 99 -7.58 -5.32 -3.52
C ASP A 99 -7.55 -5.64 -5.02
N ALA A 100 -6.90 -6.75 -5.37
CA ALA A 100 -7.03 -7.28 -6.71
C ALA A 100 -8.48 -7.74 -6.85
N ALA A 101 -9.30 -6.97 -7.57
CA ALA A 101 -10.69 -7.33 -7.82
C ALA A 101 -10.74 -8.77 -8.36
N LYS A 102 -11.67 -9.55 -7.80
CA LYS A 102 -11.89 -10.96 -8.14
C LYS A 102 -12.43 -11.12 -9.55
#